data_AF-A0A1I1A8K5-F1
#
_entry.id   AF-A0A1I1A8K5-F1
#
_cell.length_a   1.000
_cell.length_b   1.000
_cell.length_c   1.000
_cell.angle_alpha   90.00
_cell.angle_beta   90.00
_cell.angle_gamma   90.00
#
_symmetry.space_group_name_H-M   'P 1'
#
loop_
_entity.id
_entity.type
_entity.pdbx_description
1 polymer ?
#
loop_
_entity_poly.entity_id
_entity_poly.type
_entity_poly.pdbx_seq_one_letter_code
_entity_poly.pdbx_strand_id
1 'polypeptide(L)' 'MGRQSISLTDPNDNWLQERVAAKEYASKSELVNDLIRQERKRQESIALLRLELIKGEESGYSKKTKDEILALAKNGLK' A
#
# COMPACT_ATOMS: atom_id res chain seq x y z
N MET A 1 0.01 25.00 9.77
CA MET A 1 -1.12 24.09 9.46
C MET A 1 -2.34 24.55 10.22
N GLY A 2 -3.52 24.60 9.58
CA GLY A 2 -4.78 24.91 10.28
C GLY A 2 -5.26 23.70 11.07
N ARG A 3 -5.81 23.93 12.26
CA ARG A 3 -6.42 22.87 13.08
C ARG A 3 -7.70 22.39 12.39
N GLN A 4 -7.75 21.12 12.03
CA GLN A 4 -8.98 20.48 11.56
C GLN A 4 -9.65 19.76 12.74
N SER A 5 -10.96 19.95 12.90
CA SER A 5 -11.75 19.23 13.89
C SER A 5 -12.40 18.03 13.21
N ILE A 6 -12.04 16.82 13.64
CA ILE A 6 -12.54 15.57 13.08
C ILE A 6 -13.22 14.81 14.22
N SER A 7 -14.45 14.36 13.99
CA SER A 7 -15.16 13.48 14.93
C SER A 7 -14.78 12.02 14.64
N LEU A 8 -14.42 11.28 15.68
CA LEU A 8 -14.09 9.86 15.60
C LEU A 8 -15.13 9.08 16.40
N THR A 9 -15.37 7.84 16.00
CA THR A 9 -16.19 6.91 16.79
C THR A 9 -15.47 6.55 18.08
N ASP A 10 -16.24 6.21 19.12
CA ASP A 10 -15.67 5.88 20.45
C ASP A 10 -14.59 4.79 20.40
N PRO A 11 -14.72 3.69 19.62
CA PRO A 11 -13.66 2.68 19.52
C PRO A 11 -12.36 3.24 18.92
N ASN A 12 -12.47 4.13 17.93
CA ASN A 12 -11.30 4.72 17.27
C ASN A 12 -10.61 5.74 18.18
N ASP A 13 -11.37 6.57 18.90
CA ASP A 13 -10.77 7.51 19.84
C ASP A 13 -10.05 6.79 20.99
N ASN A 14 -10.66 5.75 21.55
CA ASN A 14 -10.04 4.91 22.59
C ASN A 14 -8.73 4.28 22.09
N TRP A 15 -8.75 3.70 20.89
CA TRP A 15 -7.55 3.12 20.29
C TRP A 15 -6.43 4.16 20.07
N LEU A 16 -6.77 5.37 19.61
CA LEU A 16 -5.79 6.46 19.49
C LEU A 16 -5.23 6.88 20.85
N GLN A 17 -6.07 6.94 21.89
CA GLN A 17 -5.64 7.25 23.25
C GLN A 17 -4.66 6.22 23.80
N GLU A 18 -4.94 4.93 23.61
CA GLU A 18 -4.06 3.82 24.03
C GLU A 18 -2.67 3.92 23.39
N ARG A 19 -2.60 4.26 22.10
CA ARG A 19 -1.33 4.42 21.36
C ARG A 19 -0.49 5.59 21.87
N VAL A 20 -1.14 6.71 22.19
CA VAL A 20 -0.46 7.87 22.81
C VAL A 20 -0.04 7.53 24.24
N ALA A 21 -0.89 6.83 25.01
CA ALA A 21 -0.59 6.40 26.38
C ALA A 21 0.60 5.43 26.45
N ALA A 22 0.74 4.55 25.44
CA ALA A 22 1.89 3.68 25.25
C ALA A 22 3.18 4.42 24.86
N LYS A 23 3.13 5.74 24.67
CA LYS A 23 4.26 6.59 24.22
C LYS A 23 4.82 6.20 22.85
N GLU A 24 4.03 5.49 22.03
CA GLU A 24 4.38 5.20 20.64
C GLU A 24 4.28 6.45 19.77
N TYR A 25 3.42 7.41 20.16
CA TYR A 25 3.19 8.68 19.47
C TYR A 25 3.05 9.83 20.49
N ALA A 26 3.49 11.04 20.11
CA ALA A 26 3.43 12.21 20.99
C ALA A 26 2.03 12.85 21.03
N SER A 27 1.19 12.62 20.02
CA SER A 27 -0.18 13.12 20.00
C SER A 27 -1.10 12.32 19.08
N LYS A 28 -2.42 12.43 19.30
CA LYS A 28 -3.44 11.86 18.39
C LYS A 28 -3.28 12.40 16.96
N SER A 29 -2.95 13.69 16.81
CA SER A 29 -2.74 14.31 15.50
C SER A 29 -1.53 13.75 14.75
N GLU A 30 -0.46 13.41 15.47
CA GLU A 30 0.71 12.76 14.87
C GLU A 30 0.34 11.38 14.33
N LEU A 31 -0.34 10.56 15.14
CA LEU A 31 -0.79 9.24 14.75
C LEU A 31 -1.74 9.29 13.53
N VAL A 32 -2.70 10.21 13.53
CA VAL A 32 -3.61 10.40 12.37
C VAL A 32 -2.83 10.79 11.12
N ASN A 33 -1.86 11.70 11.23
CA ASN A 33 -1.02 12.08 10.08
C ASN A 33 -0.18 10.91 9.57
N ASP A 34 0.32 10.06 10.47
CA ASP A 34 1.07 8.88 10.07
C ASP A 34 0.18 7.86 9.35
N LEU A 35 -1.02 7.58 9.87
CA LEU A 35 -2.00 6.73 9.20
C LEU A 35 -2.35 7.22 7.79
N ILE A 36 -2.53 8.53 7.61
CA ILE A 36 -2.79 9.13 6.28
C ILE A 36 -1.59 8.89 5.35
N ARG A 37 -0.35 9.01 5.85
CA ARG A 37 0.85 8.73 5.04
C ARG A 37 0.94 7.27 4.65
N GLN A 38 0.65 6.36 5.57
CA GLN A 38 0.64 4.92 5.31
C GLN A 38 -0.40 4.57 4.24
N GLU A 39 -1.62 5.10 4.35
CA GLU A 39 -2.69 4.86 3.38
C GLU A 39 -2.34 5.41 1.99
N ARG A 40 -1.74 6.59 1.90
CA ARG A 40 -1.26 7.14 0.61
C ARG A 40 -0.23 6.24 -0.06
N LYS A 41 0.76 5.75 0.70
CA LYS A 41 1.76 4.79 0.18
C LYS A 41 1.11 3.50 -0.28
N ARG A 42 0.13 3.00 0.47
CA ARG A 42 -0.64 1.81 0.10
C ARG A 42 -1.40 2.03 -1.20
N GLN A 43 -2.06 3.17 -1.36
CA GLN A 43 -2.77 3.53 -2.60
C GLN A 43 -1.83 3.61 -3.80
N GLU A 44 -0.65 4.21 -3.65
CA GLU A 44 0.38 4.26 -4.69
C GLU A 44 0.84 2.85 -5.10
N SER A 45 1.10 1.96 -4.13
CA SER A 45 1.49 0.57 -4.43
C SER A 45 0.39 -0.21 -5.19
N ILE A 46 -0.87 -0.01 -4.82
CA ILE A 46 -2.02 -0.66 -5.48
C ILE A 46 -2.20 -0.09 -6.88
N ALA A 47 -2.03 1.22 -7.07
CA ALA A 47 -2.10 1.84 -8.38
C ALA A 47 -1.02 1.29 -9.31
N LEU A 48 0.21 1.13 -8.83
CA LEU A 48 1.29 0.50 -9.60
C LEU A 48 0.98 -0.94 -9.96
N LEU A 49 0.51 -1.75 -9.00
CA LEU A 49 0.12 -3.14 -9.27
C LEU A 49 -0.97 -3.23 -10.34
N ARG A 50 -2.01 -2.39 -10.22
CA ARG A 50 -3.11 -2.34 -11.20
C ARG A 50 -2.61 -1.94 -12.58
N LEU A 51 -1.69 -0.97 -12.66
CA LEU A 51 -1.12 -0.56 -13.93
C LEU A 51 -0.36 -1.70 -14.61
N GLU A 52 0.47 -2.43 -13.87
CA GLU A 52 1.21 -3.57 -14.43
C GLU A 52 0.30 -4.74 -14.82
N LEU A 53 -0.78 -4.99 -14.07
CA LEU A 53 -1.79 -5.97 -14.45
C LEU A 53 -2.50 -5.59 -15.76
N ILE A 54 -2.94 -4.34 -15.89
CA ILE A 54 -3.57 -3.84 -17.12
C ILE A 54 -2.62 -3.98 -18.31
N LYS A 55 -1.35 -3.59 -18.18
CA LYS A 55 -0.34 -3.79 -19.24
C LYS A 55 -0.20 -5.27 -19.62
N GLY A 56 -0.22 -6.16 -18.63
CA GLY A 56 -0.19 -7.61 -18.85
C GLY A 56 -1.42 -8.11 -19.61
N GLU A 57 -2.61 -7.67 -19.21
CA GLU A 57 -3.88 -8.02 -19.87
C GLU A 57 -3.93 -7.50 -21.31
N GLU A 58 -3.49 -6.26 -21.56
CA GLU A 58 -3.42 -5.65 -22.89
C GLU A 58 -2.35 -6.29 -23.78
N SER A 59 -1.27 -6.83 -23.20
CA SER A 59 -0.22 -7.54 -23.94
C SER A 59 -0.69 -8.88 -24.54
N GLY A 60 -1.88 -9.34 -24.12
CA GLY A 60 -2.51 -10.56 -24.62
C GLY A 60 -1.98 -11.84 -23.95
N TYR A 61 -2.65 -12.96 -24.23
CA TYR A 61 -2.31 -14.24 -23.63
C TYR A 61 -1.09 -14.87 -24.31
N SER A 62 -0.09 -15.24 -23.50
CA SER A 62 1.04 -16.02 -23.99
C SER A 62 0.58 -17.43 -24.36
N LYS A 63 1.01 -17.89 -25.55
CA LYS A 63 0.82 -19.28 -26.01
C LYS A 63 1.98 -20.19 -25.59
N LYS A 64 2.98 -19.66 -24.88
CA LYS A 64 4.19 -20.40 -24.52
C LYS A 64 3.92 -21.38 -23.38
N THR A 65 4.52 -22.56 -23.47
CA THR A 65 4.47 -23.54 -22.38
C THR A 65 5.45 -23.15 -21.27
N LYS A 66 5.30 -23.72 -20.07
CA LYS A 66 6.19 -23.45 -18.94
C LYS A 66 7.65 -23.75 -19.26
N ASP A 67 7.91 -24.84 -19.98
CA ASP A 67 9.26 -25.28 -20.36
C ASP A 67 9.92 -24.31 -21.36
N GLU A 68 9.15 -23.76 -22.29
CA GLU A 68 9.62 -22.73 -23.24
C GLU A 68 9.96 -21.43 -22.52
N ILE A 69 9.17 -21.02 -21.53
CA ILE A 69 9.45 -19.83 -20.70
C ILE A 69 10.74 -20.02 -19.91
N LEU A 70 10.94 -21.20 -19.32
CA LEU A 70 12.16 -21.52 -18.56
C LEU A 70 13.40 -21.52 -19.48
N ALA A 71 13.29 -22.08 -20.67
CA ALA A 71 14.38 -22.10 -21.65
C ALA A 71 14.75 -20.67 -22.11
N LEU A 72 13.77 -19.80 -22.36
CA LEU A 72 13.98 -18.40 -22.71
C LEU A 72 14.67 -17.63 -21.58
N ALA A 73 14.22 -17.80 -20.33
CA ALA A 73 14.82 -17.14 -19.17
C ALA A 73 16.28 -17.58 -18.95
N LYS A 74 16.59 -18.87 -19.09
CA LYS A 74 17.97 -19.39 -18.96
C LYS A 74 18.89 -18.88 -20.06
N ASN A 75 18.40 -18.75 -21.29
CA ASN A 75 19.18 -18.24 -22.41
C ASN A 75 19.48 -16.74 -22.29
N GLY A 76 18.59 -15.94 -21.67
CA GLY A 76 18.81 -14.51 -21.42
C GLY A 76 19.76 -14.19 -20.26
N LEU A 77 20.21 -15.20 -19.50
CA LEU A 77 21.16 -15.08 -18.39
C LEU A 77 22.61 -15.41 -18.80
N LYS A 78 22.86 -15.73 -20.08
CA LYS A 78 24.19 -15.87 -20.66
C LYS A 78 24.69 -14.52 -21.18
#